data_AF-A0A968ACP2-F1
#
_entry.id   AF-A0A968ACP2-F1
#
_cell.length_a   1.000
_cell.length_b   1.000
_cell.length_c   1.000
_cell.angle_alpha   90.00
_cell.angle_beta   90.00
_cell.angle_gamma   90.00
#
_symmetry.space_group_name_H-M   'P 1'
#
loop_
_entity.id
_entity.type
_entity.pdbx_description
1 polymer ?
#
loop_
_entity_poly.entity_id
_entity_poly.type
_entity_poly.pdbx_seq_one_letter_code
_entity_poly.pdbx_strand_id
1 'polypeptide(L)' 'DSRRFIGIPYNWGGITAFGLDCSGYVRLLHKLSGILIPRDADMQFLAGKPVEPPFQPGDLLFFGSVSSHR' A
#
# COMPACT_ATOMS: atom_id res chain seq x y z
N ASP A 1 -5.42 0.56 13.31
CA ASP A 1 -4.52 1.70 13.64
C ASP A 1 -4.03 2.55 12.46
N SER A 2 -4.64 2.46 11.27
CA SER A 2 -4.18 3.19 10.06
C SER A 2 -4.22 4.72 10.18
N ARG A 3 -5.19 5.25 10.93
CA ARG A 3 -5.41 6.70 11.11
C ARG A 3 -4.31 7.40 11.92
N ARG A 4 -3.48 6.67 12.66
CA ARG A 4 -2.37 7.26 13.46
C ARG A 4 -1.28 7.92 12.61
N PHE A 5 -1.27 7.61 11.31
CA PHE A 5 -0.28 8.13 10.35
C PHE A 5 -0.79 9.36 9.59
N ILE A 6 -2.00 9.84 9.88
CA ILE A 6 -2.53 11.07 9.29
C ILE A 6 -1.63 12.25 9.68
N GLY A 7 -1.24 13.04 8.69
CA GLY A 7 -0.35 14.20 8.87
C GLY A 7 1.14 13.91 8.67
N ILE A 8 1.54 12.64 8.52
CA ILE A 8 2.92 12.32 8.12
C ILE A 8 3.14 12.77 6.67
N PRO A 9 4.23 13.51 6.37
CA PRO A 9 4.50 13.97 5.00
C PRO A 9 4.65 12.82 4.00
N TYR A 10 4.15 13.05 2.79
CA TYR A 10 4.46 12.18 1.66
C TYR A 10 5.93 12.33 1.28
N ASN A 11 6.66 11.22 1.20
CA ASN A 11 8.05 11.19 0.77
C ASN A 11 8.28 10.01 -0.17
N TRP A 12 8.74 10.28 -1.39
CA TRP A 12 9.02 9.23 -2.38
C TRP A 12 10.09 8.26 -1.86
N GLY A 13 9.78 6.96 -1.89
CA GLY A 13 10.63 5.93 -1.30
C GLY A 13 10.46 5.77 0.23
N GLY A 14 9.65 6.62 0.88
CA GLY A 14 9.46 6.64 2.32
C GLY A 14 8.81 5.37 2.89
N ILE A 15 9.43 4.81 3.95
CA ILE A 15 9.01 3.56 4.62
C ILE A 15 8.98 3.66 6.15
N THR A 16 9.01 4.87 6.71
CA THR A 16 9.11 5.08 8.16
C THR A 16 8.09 6.11 8.64
N ALA A 17 7.93 6.24 9.95
CA ALA A 17 7.02 7.24 10.54
C ALA A 17 7.43 8.71 10.27
N PHE A 18 8.63 8.96 9.72
CA PHE A 18 9.10 10.31 9.37
C PHE A 18 8.72 10.71 7.93
N GLY A 19 8.27 9.76 7.12
CA GLY A 19 7.89 10.00 5.73
C GLY A 19 7.52 8.70 5.04
N LEU A 20 6.36 8.72 4.37
CA LEU A 20 5.77 7.54 3.72
C LEU A 20 5.42 7.89 2.28
N ASP A 21 5.60 6.96 1.36
CA ASP A 21 4.86 6.99 0.10
C ASP A 21 3.66 6.05 0.14
N CYS A 22 2.93 5.96 -0.98
CA CYS A 22 1.69 5.20 -1.09
C CYS A 22 1.88 3.72 -0.74
N SER A 23 2.82 3.04 -1.39
CA SER A 23 3.07 1.62 -1.19
C SER A 23 3.85 1.33 0.10
N GLY A 24 4.67 2.28 0.57
CA GLY A 24 5.37 2.24 1.84
C GLY A 24 4.43 2.30 3.04
N TYR A 25 3.40 3.15 2.98
CA TYR A 25 2.34 3.20 3.98
C TYR A 25 1.59 1.86 4.09
N VAL A 26 1.16 1.33 2.96
CA VAL A 26 0.43 0.05 2.90
C VAL A 26 1.29 -1.10 3.43
N ARG A 27 2.57 -1.15 3.04
CA ARG A 27 3.53 -2.14 3.52
C ARG A 27 3.75 -2.04 5.03
N LEU A 28 3.84 -0.84 5.58
CA LEU A 28 4.00 -0.63 7.02
C LEU A 28 2.78 -1.17 7.80
N LEU A 29 1.56 -0.85 7.35
CA LEU A 29 0.33 -1.33 8.02
C LEU A 29 0.21 -2.86 8.00
N HIS A 30 0.53 -3.49 6.86
CA HIS A 30 0.53 -4.95 6.75
C HIS A 30 1.61 -5.57 7.65
N LYS A 31 2.82 -4.99 7.66
CA LYS A 31 3.91 -5.46 8.52
C LYS A 31 3.56 -5.38 10.00
N LEU A 32 2.91 -4.29 10.44
CA LEU A 32 2.41 -4.14 11.81
C LEU A 32 1.32 -5.17 12.16
N SER A 33 0.63 -5.68 11.15
CA SER A 33 -0.37 -6.75 11.27
C SER A 33 0.24 -8.16 11.06
N GLY A 34 1.57 -8.29 10.99
CA GLY A 34 2.27 -9.56 10.81
C GLY A 34 2.32 -10.08 9.37
N ILE A 35 1.87 -9.29 8.38
CA ILE A 35 1.82 -9.70 6.97
C ILE A 35 2.91 -8.94 6.20
N LEU A 36 3.83 -9.68 5.57
CA LEU A 36 4.85 -9.08 4.72
C LEU A 36 4.37 -9.05 3.27
N ILE A 37 4.30 -7.85 2.69
CA ILE A 37 3.96 -7.64 1.28
C ILE A 37 5.12 -6.94 0.53
N PRO A 38 5.13 -6.98 -0.82
CA PRO A 38 6.13 -6.28 -1.62
C PRO A 38 6.20 -4.76 -1.35
N ARG A 39 7.32 -4.14 -1.73
CA ARG A 39 7.56 -2.71 -1.49
C ARG A 39 6.81 -1.80 -2.44
N ASP A 40 6.74 -2.16 -3.72
CA ASP A 40 6.24 -1.31 -4.79
C ASP A 40 4.80 -1.63 -5.15
N ALA A 41 4.05 -0.63 -5.62
CA ALA A 41 2.60 -0.74 -5.78
C ALA A 41 2.19 -1.74 -6.88
N ASP A 42 2.96 -1.79 -7.97
CA ASP A 42 2.84 -2.77 -9.04
C ASP A 42 3.09 -4.20 -8.55
N MET A 43 4.13 -4.40 -7.74
CA MET A 43 4.41 -5.70 -7.13
C MET A 43 3.33 -6.11 -6.12
N GLN A 44 2.79 -5.16 -5.35
CA GLN A 44 1.67 -5.41 -4.44
C GLN A 44 0.40 -5.83 -5.21
N PHE A 45 0.12 -5.19 -6.35
CA PHE A 45 -0.97 -5.55 -7.24
C PHE A 45 -0.82 -6.98 -7.78
N LEU A 46 0.37 -7.33 -8.28
CA LEU A 46 0.67 -8.65 -8.85
C LEU A 46 0.68 -9.78 -7.81
N ALA A 47 1.09 -9.49 -6.56
CA ALA A 47 1.13 -10.47 -5.48
C ALA A 47 -0.22 -10.68 -4.80
N GLY A 48 -1.16 -9.75 -4.98
CA GLY A 48 -2.49 -9.79 -4.36
C GLY A 48 -3.43 -10.81 -5.01
N LYS A 49 -4.61 -10.96 -4.40
CA LYS A 49 -5.75 -11.68 -4.99
C LYS A 49 -6.79 -10.64 -5.42
N PRO A 50 -7.36 -10.74 -6.64
CA PRO A 50 -8.47 -9.88 -7.04
C PRO A 50 -9.64 -10.01 -6.06
N VAL A 51 -10.26 -8.87 -5.73
CA VAL A 51 -11.42 -8.78 -4.85
C VAL A 51 -12.55 -8.12 -5.63
N GLU A 52 -13.75 -8.69 -5.56
CA GLU A 52 -14.97 -8.11 -6.13
C GLU A 52 -15.77 -7.34 -5.06
N PRO A 53 -16.54 -6.31 -5.45
CA PRO A 53 -17.44 -5.63 -4.55
C PRO A 53 -18.46 -6.58 -3.88
N PRO A 54 -18.91 -6.30 -2.64
CA PRO A 54 -18.57 -5.13 -1.83
C PRO A 54 -17.20 -5.24 -1.15
N PHE A 55 -16.39 -4.18 -1.25
CA PHE A 55 -15.06 -4.10 -0.64
C PHE A 55 -15.13 -3.95 0.89
N GLN A 56 -14.10 -4.45 1.57
CA GLN A 56 -13.96 -4.43 3.03
C GLN A 56 -12.77 -3.57 3.49
N PRO A 57 -12.81 -3.02 4.72
CA PRO A 57 -11.63 -2.37 5.30
C PRO A 57 -10.42 -3.30 5.31
N GLY A 58 -9.34 -2.89 4.65
CA GLY A 58 -8.12 -3.68 4.49
C GLY A 58 -7.84 -4.04 3.03
N ASP A 59 -8.86 -4.04 2.16
CA ASP A 59 -8.66 -4.21 0.73
C ASP A 59 -7.80 -3.08 0.15
N LEU A 60 -6.92 -3.45 -0.78
CA LEU A 60 -6.04 -2.52 -1.47
C LEU A 60 -6.61 -2.14 -2.82
N LEU A 61 -6.77 -0.84 -3.03
CA LEU A 61 -7.19 -0.27 -4.31
C LEU A 61 -5.95 0.22 -5.06
N PHE A 62 -5.82 -0.22 -6.31
CA PHE A 62 -4.71 0.12 -7.19
C PHE A 62 -5.21 1.04 -8.31
N PHE A 63 -4.40 2.04 -8.64
CA PHE A 63 -4.70 3.04 -9.65
C PHE A 63 -3.55 3.11 -10.64
N GLY A 64 -3.85 3.06 -11.93
CA GLY A 64 -2.86 3.06 -13.00
C GLY A 64 -3.45 2.67 -14.34
N SER A 65 -2.68 2.81 -15.41
CA SER A 65 -3.04 2.29 -16.73
C SER A 65 -2.38 0.93 -16.93
N VAL A 66 -3.08 -0.01 -17.58
CA VAL A 66 -2.52 -1.30 -17.97
C VAL A 66 -1.22 -1.11 -18.80
N SER A 67 -1.12 0.01 -19.54
CA SER A 67 0.03 0.37 -20.38
C SER A 67 1.29 0.83 -19.63
N SER A 68 1.26 1.01 -18.31
CA SER A 68 2.44 1.40 -17.53
C SER A 68 3.19 0.22 -16.92
N HIS A 69 2.74 -1.02 -17.17
CA HIS A 69 3.56 -2.22 -16.93
C HIS A 69 4.62 -2.28 -18.03
N ARG A 70 5.76 -1.62 -17.80
CA ARG A 70 7.00 -1.98 -18.49
C ARG A 70 7.64 -3.16 -17.78
#